data_AF-A0A2M4AZQ6-F1
#
_entry.id   AF-A0A2M4AZQ6-F1
#
_cell.length_a   1.000
_cell.length_b   1.000
_cell.length_c   1.000
_cell.angle_alpha   90.00
_cell.angle_beta   90.00
_cell.angle_gamma   90.00
#
_symmetry.space_group_name_H-M   'P 1'
#
loop_
_entity.id
_entity.type
_entity.pdbx_description
1 polymer ?
#
loop_
_entity_poly.entity_id
_entity_poly.type
_entity_poly.pdbx_seq_one_letter_code
_entity_poly.pdbx_strand_id
1 'polypeptide(L)'
;AFETELLTAEFERIQNRLPMEPLSMKRYELPPPPTGKMNEVTAWLESVDNSMAQLEHQAVRAMNLELMSEYGCEMWKSYLETLVSMQAKCQTRLAEIKKEIQDVNWARKTKQTQGGEKLRSLEAQWVMLVSKNYEIEQACAKLEERLYQKKMELNALQPASSLRANEEERKDD
;
A
#
# COMPACT_ATOMS: atom_id res chain seq x y z
N ALA A 1 19.17 30.17 3.22
CA ALA A 1 19.46 29.37 4.43
C ALA A 1 18.20 28.62 4.81
N PHE A 2 18.30 27.38 5.30
CA PHE A 2 17.15 26.56 5.75
C PHE A 2 16.71 26.94 7.18
N GLU A 3 17.51 27.75 7.86
CA GLU A 3 17.28 28.19 9.23
C GLU A 3 16.39 29.44 9.23
N THR A 4 15.33 29.41 10.03
CA THR A 4 14.52 30.59 10.33
C THR A 4 15.29 31.51 11.28
N GLU A 5 14.96 32.80 11.31
CA GLU A 5 15.61 33.77 12.21
C GLU A 5 15.59 33.33 13.69
N LEU A 6 14.48 32.69 14.10
CA LEU A 6 14.35 32.10 15.43
C LEU A 6 15.37 30.98 15.68
N LEU A 7 15.61 30.14 14.67
CA LEU A 7 16.54 29.03 14.77
C LEU A 7 17.98 29.53 14.85
N THR A 8 18.32 30.57 14.08
CA THR A 8 19.63 31.23 14.13
C THR A 8 19.90 31.85 15.51
N ALA A 9 18.93 32.56 16.08
CA ALA A 9 19.04 33.12 17.43
C ALA A 9 19.18 32.04 18.52
N GLU A 10 18.48 30.91 18.38
CA GLU A 10 18.59 29.78 19.31
C GLU A 10 19.96 29.09 19.20
N PHE A 11 20.52 28.97 18.00
CA PHE A 11 21.87 28.46 17.81
C PHE A 11 22.93 29.39 18.43
N GLU A 12 22.78 30.71 18.32
CA GLU A 12 23.66 31.67 19.00
C GLU A 12 23.58 31.54 20.53
N ARG A 13 22.36 31.38 21.08
CA ARG A 13 22.16 31.14 22.52
C ARG A 13 22.89 29.88 22.99
N ILE A 14 22.73 28.77 22.25
CA ILE A 14 23.36 27.49 22.56
C ILE A 14 24.88 27.58 22.43
N GLN A 15 25.39 28.22 21.37
CA GLN A 15 26.81 28.44 21.14
C GLN A 15 27.46 29.20 22.30
N ASN A 16 26.76 30.23 22.80
CA ASN A 16 27.20 31.03 23.94
C ASN A 16 26.90 30.40 25.30
N ARG A 17 26.34 29.17 25.33
CA ARG A 17 25.97 28.42 26.54
C ARG A 17 25.07 29.21 27.50
N LEU A 18 24.26 30.11 26.96
CA LEU A 18 23.33 30.90 27.76
C LEU A 18 22.16 30.00 28.19
N PRO A 19 21.77 29.98 29.46
CA PRO A 19 20.58 29.26 29.89
C PRO A 19 19.33 29.82 29.20
N MET A 20 18.31 28.97 29.02
CA MET A 20 17.03 29.43 28.50
C MET A 20 16.37 30.37 29.52
N GLU A 21 15.76 31.45 29.04
CA GLU A 21 15.05 32.37 29.92
C GLU A 21 13.85 31.64 30.56
N PRO A 22 13.74 31.62 31.90
CA PRO A 22 12.65 30.94 32.56
C PRO A 22 11.33 31.68 32.31
N LEU A 23 10.26 30.92 32.12
CA LEU A 23 8.92 31.50 32.00
C LEU A 23 8.53 32.21 33.29
N SER A 24 8.34 33.53 33.22
CA SER A 24 7.93 34.33 34.38
C SER A 24 6.46 34.09 34.71
N MET A 25 6.19 33.49 35.87
CA MET A 25 4.83 33.34 36.41
C MET A 25 4.35 34.56 37.20
N LYS A 26 5.22 35.56 37.42
CA LYS A 26 4.90 36.76 38.21
C LYS A 26 3.69 37.54 37.67
N ARG A 27 3.39 37.39 36.37
CA ARG A 27 2.22 37.98 35.72
C ARG A 27 0.88 37.45 36.28
N TYR A 28 0.87 36.23 36.82
CA TYR A 28 -0.34 35.58 37.32
C TYR A 28 -0.49 35.66 38.85
N GLU A 29 0.45 36.34 39.50
CA GLU A 29 0.51 36.50 40.95
C GLU A 29 0.47 38.00 41.28
N LEU A 30 -0.02 38.36 42.47
CA LEU A 30 0.17 39.71 43.02
C LEU A 30 1.25 39.66 44.13
N PRO A 31 2.53 39.51 43.79
CA PRO A 31 3.57 39.57 44.80
C PRO A 31 3.72 41.02 45.30
N PRO A 32 3.86 41.23 46.62
CA PRO A 32 4.30 42.52 47.12
C PRO A 32 5.74 42.80 46.68
N PRO A 33 6.21 44.06 46.77
CA PRO A 33 7.60 44.39 46.49
C PRO A 33 8.56 43.51 47.32
N PRO A 34 9.70 43.09 46.76
CA PRO A 34 10.67 42.27 47.49
C PRO A 34 11.07 42.93 48.81
N THR A 35 11.25 42.14 49.87
CA THR A 35 11.52 42.64 51.23
C THR A 35 12.73 43.56 51.33
N GLY A 36 13.73 43.39 50.44
CA GLY A 36 14.92 44.27 50.35
C GLY A 36 14.72 45.56 49.54
N LYS A 37 13.58 45.75 48.88
CA LYS A 37 13.24 46.87 48.00
C LYS A 37 12.00 47.65 48.44
N MET A 38 11.47 47.39 49.64
CA MET A 38 10.28 48.06 50.15
C MET A 38 10.43 49.57 50.33
N ASN A 39 11.67 50.08 50.40
CA ASN A 39 11.95 51.52 50.47
C ASN A 39 12.09 52.17 49.08
N GLU A 40 12.14 51.36 48.01
CA GLU A 40 12.25 51.83 46.63
C GLU A 40 10.85 52.12 46.07
N VAL A 41 10.58 53.38 45.74
CA VAL A 41 9.30 53.78 45.14
C VAL A 41 9.04 53.04 43.82
N THR A 42 10.09 52.75 43.05
CA THR A 42 10.00 52.01 41.79
C THR A 42 9.49 50.59 41.97
N ALA A 43 9.89 49.88 43.03
CA ALA A 43 9.42 48.52 43.29
C ALA A 43 7.93 48.48 43.66
N TRP A 44 7.42 49.54 44.31
CA TRP A 44 5.98 49.70 44.56
C TRP A 44 5.21 50.02 43.29
N LEU A 45 5.74 50.90 42.42
CA LEU A 45 5.13 51.19 41.12
C LEU A 45 5.00 49.91 40.28
N GLU A 46 6.05 49.09 40.21
CA GLU A 46 6.01 47.80 39.50
C GLU A 46 4.92 46.85 40.05
N SER A 47 4.78 46.74 41.37
CA SER A 47 3.72 45.93 42.00
C SER A 47 2.31 46.50 41.74
N VAL A 48 2.16 47.82 41.74
CA VAL A 48 0.88 48.49 41.42
C VAL A 48 0.53 48.27 39.95
N ASP A 49 1.48 48.46 39.04
CA ASP A 49 1.27 48.25 37.60
C ASP A 49 0.86 46.80 37.30
N ASN A 50 1.51 45.83 37.95
CA ASN A 50 1.12 44.42 37.85
C ASN A 50 -0.31 44.18 38.41
N SER A 51 -0.68 44.84 39.52
CA SER A 51 -2.02 44.72 40.08
C SER A 51 -3.10 45.29 39.16
N MET A 52 -2.82 46.43 38.50
CA MET A 52 -3.72 47.05 37.53
C MET A 52 -3.89 46.17 36.30
N ALA A 53 -2.78 45.66 35.74
CA ALA A 53 -2.83 44.71 34.64
C ALA A 53 -3.66 43.46 34.99
N GLN A 54 -3.50 42.94 36.21
CA GLN A 54 -4.26 41.76 36.63
C GLN A 54 -5.75 42.06 36.82
N LEU A 55 -6.12 43.24 37.34
CA LEU A 55 -7.52 43.66 37.44
C LEU A 55 -8.19 43.68 36.06
N GLU A 56 -7.54 44.28 35.06
CA GLU A 56 -8.04 44.30 33.68
C GLU A 56 -8.15 42.88 33.11
N HIS A 57 -7.17 42.01 33.34
CA HIS A 57 -7.26 40.60 32.94
C HIS A 57 -8.44 39.87 33.59
N GLN A 58 -8.75 40.14 34.86
CA GLN A 58 -9.92 39.55 35.54
C GLN A 58 -11.23 40.10 34.96
N ALA A 59 -11.30 41.39 34.63
CA ALA A 59 -12.47 41.99 33.99
C ALA A 59 -12.75 41.34 32.62
N VAL A 60 -11.69 41.19 31.79
CA VAL A 60 -11.80 40.49 30.51
C VAL A 60 -12.18 39.02 30.69
N ARG A 61 -11.61 38.34 31.69
CA ARG A 61 -11.95 36.95 32.01
C ARG A 61 -13.42 36.82 32.39
N ALA A 62 -13.96 37.71 33.21
CA ALA A 62 -15.37 37.72 33.58
C ALA A 62 -16.26 37.88 32.34
N MET A 63 -15.96 38.85 31.47
CA MET A 63 -16.68 39.05 30.21
C MET A 63 -16.63 37.81 29.30
N ASN A 64 -15.46 37.18 29.17
CA ASN A 64 -15.32 35.94 28.39
C ASN A 64 -16.13 34.78 28.97
N LEU A 65 -16.20 34.68 30.31
CA LEU A 65 -17.01 33.66 30.98
C LEU A 65 -18.50 33.91 30.82
N GLU A 66 -18.94 35.17 30.84
CA GLU A 66 -20.32 35.55 30.54
C GLU A 66 -20.69 35.14 29.11
N LEU A 67 -19.83 35.49 28.12
CA LEU A 67 -20.04 35.09 26.73
C LEU A 67 -20.09 33.56 26.57
N MET A 68 -19.18 32.85 27.24
CA MET A 68 -19.17 31.39 27.21
C MET A 68 -20.41 30.79 27.88
N SER A 69 -20.89 31.39 28.97
CA SER A 69 -22.11 30.94 29.66
C SER A 69 -23.35 31.14 28.79
N GLU A 70 -23.40 32.23 28.03
CA GLU A 70 -24.54 32.57 27.18
C GLU A 70 -24.57 31.73 25.89
N TYR A 71 -23.43 31.61 25.19
CA TYR A 71 -23.38 31.00 23.86
C TYR A 71 -22.73 29.62 23.81
N GLY A 72 -21.94 29.24 24.82
CA GLY A 72 -21.07 28.07 24.76
C GLY A 72 -21.80 26.75 24.53
N CYS A 73 -22.96 26.56 25.18
CA CYS A 73 -23.75 25.34 25.03
C CYS A 73 -24.27 25.18 23.58
N GLU A 74 -24.81 26.25 23.00
CA GLU A 74 -25.39 26.19 21.65
C GLU A 74 -24.31 26.08 20.57
N MET A 75 -23.20 26.82 20.73
CA MET A 75 -22.03 26.67 19.86
C MET A 75 -21.46 25.26 19.90
N TRP A 76 -21.41 24.64 21.08
CA TRP A 76 -20.93 23.26 21.22
C TRP A 76 -21.84 22.24 20.52
N LYS A 77 -23.16 22.40 20.60
CA LYS A 77 -24.11 21.55 19.87
C LYS A 77 -23.94 21.67 18.36
N SER A 78 -23.86 22.90 17.84
CA SER A 78 -23.65 23.15 16.41
C SER A 78 -22.32 22.57 15.92
N TYR A 79 -21.26 22.68 16.74
CA TYR A 79 -19.98 22.04 16.46
C TYR A 79 -20.10 20.52 16.42
N LEU A 80 -20.84 19.91 17.37
CA LEU A 80 -21.08 18.48 17.39
C LEU A 80 -21.85 18.00 16.14
N GLU A 81 -22.86 18.74 15.69
CA GLU A 81 -23.58 18.43 14.45
C GLU A 81 -22.64 18.41 13.24
N THR A 82 -21.72 19.37 13.17
CA THR A 82 -20.69 19.42 12.14
C THR A 82 -19.79 18.18 12.19
N LEU A 83 -19.33 17.79 13.38
CA LEU A 83 -18.51 16.58 13.58
C LEU A 83 -19.25 15.31 13.17
N VAL A 84 -20.53 15.18 13.55
CA VAL A 84 -21.36 14.02 13.18
C VAL A 84 -21.56 13.96 11.66
N SER A 85 -21.79 15.09 11.01
CA SER A 85 -21.89 15.17 9.54
C SER A 85 -20.59 14.76 8.86
N MET A 86 -19.44 15.22 9.36
CA MET A 86 -18.12 14.83 8.86
C MET A 86 -17.87 13.33 9.05
N GLN A 87 -18.19 12.78 10.22
CA GLN A 87 -18.07 11.36 10.50
C GLN A 87 -18.92 10.53 9.53
N ALA A 88 -20.18 10.92 9.32
CA ALA A 88 -21.09 10.22 8.41
C ALA A 88 -20.54 10.22 6.97
N LYS A 89 -20.04 11.37 6.48
CA LYS A 89 -19.40 11.47 5.15
C LYS A 89 -18.21 10.53 5.01
N CYS A 90 -17.33 10.50 6.02
CA CYS A 90 -16.18 9.60 6.03
C CYS A 90 -16.59 8.12 6.04
N GLN A 91 -17.62 7.76 6.81
CA GLN A 91 -18.14 6.40 6.86
C GLN A 91 -18.76 5.96 5.53
N THR A 92 -19.54 6.83 4.88
CA THR A 92 -20.07 6.57 3.54
C THR A 92 -18.95 6.37 2.53
N ARG A 93 -17.94 7.24 2.52
CA ARG A 93 -16.80 7.09 1.60
C ARG A 93 -16.03 5.79 1.83
N LEU A 94 -15.87 5.39 3.09
CA LEU A 94 -15.25 4.11 3.42
C LEU A 94 -16.07 2.92 2.90
N ALA A 95 -17.39 2.97 3.02
CA ALA A 95 -18.28 1.91 2.51
C ALA A 95 -18.22 1.82 0.98
N GLU A 96 -18.19 2.94 0.27
CA GLU A 96 -18.00 3.01 -1.18
C GLU A 96 -16.68 2.36 -1.59
N ILE A 97 -15.56 2.76 -0.98
CA ILE A 97 -14.24 2.22 -1.30
C ILE A 97 -14.20 0.71 -1.03
N LYS A 98 -14.81 0.23 0.06
CA LYS A 98 -14.91 -1.22 0.34
C LYS A 98 -15.68 -1.96 -0.76
N LYS A 99 -16.76 -1.37 -1.28
CA LYS A 99 -17.52 -1.92 -2.40
C LYS A 99 -16.68 -1.96 -3.68
N GLU A 100 -16.01 -0.86 -4.02
CA GLU A 100 -15.10 -0.79 -5.17
C GLU A 100 -14.01 -1.89 -5.11
N ILE A 101 -13.41 -2.09 -3.93
CA ILE A 101 -12.44 -3.17 -3.70
C ILE A 101 -13.07 -4.55 -3.93
N GLN A 102 -14.29 -4.78 -3.44
CA GLN A 102 -14.99 -6.05 -3.63
C GLN A 102 -15.31 -6.31 -5.11
N ASP A 103 -15.77 -5.29 -5.85
CA ASP A 103 -16.07 -5.40 -7.27
C ASP A 103 -14.82 -5.77 -8.09
N VAL A 104 -13.68 -5.13 -7.80
CA VAL A 104 -12.39 -5.45 -8.42
C VAL A 104 -11.97 -6.88 -8.10
N ASN A 105 -12.08 -7.30 -6.83
CA ASN A 105 -11.71 -8.66 -6.42
C ASN A 105 -12.62 -9.71 -7.07
N TRP A 106 -13.91 -9.41 -7.20
CA TRP A 106 -14.87 -10.29 -7.87
C TRP A 106 -14.54 -10.42 -9.36
N ALA A 107 -14.31 -9.30 -10.06
CA ALA A 107 -13.91 -9.31 -11.45
C ALA A 107 -12.59 -10.08 -11.68
N ARG A 108 -11.60 -9.91 -10.80
CA ARG A 108 -10.34 -10.65 -10.84
C ARG A 108 -10.60 -12.15 -10.68
N LYS A 109 -11.39 -12.55 -9.67
CA LYS A 109 -11.72 -13.95 -9.41
C LYS A 109 -12.40 -14.58 -10.62
N THR A 110 -13.38 -13.91 -11.23
CA THR A 110 -14.08 -14.40 -12.41
C THR A 110 -13.12 -14.64 -13.58
N LYS A 111 -12.26 -13.66 -13.90
CA LYS A 111 -11.26 -13.80 -14.97
C LYS A 111 -10.27 -14.95 -14.71
N GLN A 112 -9.81 -15.07 -13.47
CA GLN A 112 -8.86 -16.13 -13.08
C GLN A 112 -9.50 -17.52 -13.16
N THR A 113 -10.74 -17.68 -12.69
CA THR A 113 -11.47 -18.96 -12.78
C THR A 113 -11.66 -19.39 -14.23
N GLN A 114 -12.11 -18.48 -15.10
CA GLN A 114 -12.28 -18.74 -16.55
C GLN A 114 -10.95 -19.11 -17.22
N GLY A 115 -9.88 -18.36 -16.92
CA GLY A 115 -8.53 -18.67 -17.42
C GLY A 115 -8.03 -20.04 -16.95
N GLY A 116 -8.24 -20.37 -15.67
CA GLY A 116 -7.86 -21.65 -15.08
C GLY A 116 -8.63 -22.84 -15.67
N GLU A 117 -9.93 -22.68 -15.98
CA GLU A 117 -10.69 -23.69 -16.71
C GLU A 117 -10.14 -23.92 -18.12
N LYS A 118 -9.82 -22.85 -18.84
CA LYS A 118 -9.23 -22.98 -20.18
C LYS A 118 -7.86 -23.65 -20.13
N LEU A 119 -7.01 -23.30 -19.15
CA LEU A 119 -5.70 -23.90 -18.96
C LEU A 119 -5.83 -25.41 -18.73
N ARG A 120 -6.71 -25.83 -17.81
CA ARG A 120 -6.98 -27.25 -17.53
C ARG A 120 -7.46 -28.02 -18.76
N SER A 121 -8.34 -27.41 -19.56
CA SER A 121 -8.82 -28.03 -20.81
C SER A 121 -7.69 -28.20 -21.83
N LEU A 122 -6.84 -27.18 -22.01
CA LEU A 122 -5.71 -27.24 -22.94
C LEU A 122 -4.65 -28.24 -22.48
N GLU A 123 -4.38 -28.32 -21.17
CA GLU A 123 -3.46 -29.29 -20.59
C GLU A 123 -3.96 -30.72 -20.83
N ALA A 124 -5.24 -31.00 -20.59
CA ALA A 124 -5.84 -32.30 -20.88
C ALA A 124 -5.77 -32.67 -22.37
N GLN A 125 -6.04 -31.72 -23.26
CA GLN A 125 -5.90 -31.93 -24.71
C GLN A 125 -4.45 -32.20 -25.11
N TRP A 126 -3.50 -31.46 -24.54
CA TRP A 126 -2.09 -31.66 -24.79
C TRP A 126 -1.64 -33.06 -24.36
N VAL A 127 -1.98 -33.51 -23.14
CA VAL A 127 -1.68 -34.86 -22.68
C VAL A 127 -2.27 -35.91 -23.62
N MET A 128 -3.54 -35.77 -24.01
CA MET A 128 -4.20 -36.68 -24.95
C MET A 128 -3.47 -36.75 -26.29
N LEU A 129 -3.11 -35.60 -26.87
CA LEU A 129 -2.42 -35.54 -28.16
C LEU A 129 -1.03 -36.15 -28.10
N VAL A 130 -0.27 -35.88 -27.04
CA VAL A 130 1.06 -36.48 -26.83
C VAL A 130 0.94 -38.00 -26.68
N SER A 131 0.01 -38.49 -25.85
CA SER A 131 -0.24 -39.93 -25.72
C SER A 131 -0.65 -40.56 -27.05
N LYS A 132 -1.50 -39.89 -27.84
CA LYS A 132 -1.93 -40.40 -29.14
C LYS A 132 -0.78 -40.46 -30.14
N ASN A 133 0.07 -39.43 -30.19
CA ASN A 133 1.26 -39.44 -31.05
C ASN A 133 2.21 -40.57 -30.65
N TYR A 134 2.43 -40.78 -29.35
CA TYR A 134 3.24 -41.88 -28.85
C TYR A 134 2.68 -43.26 -29.24
N GLU A 135 1.37 -43.47 -29.12
CA GLU A 135 0.72 -44.71 -29.59
C GLU A 135 0.93 -44.96 -31.08
N ILE A 136 0.81 -43.91 -31.91
CA ILE A 136 1.01 -43.98 -33.35
C ILE A 136 2.46 -44.33 -33.67
N GLU A 137 3.44 -43.63 -33.06
CA GLU A 137 4.86 -43.92 -33.24
C GLU A 137 5.20 -45.37 -32.86
N GLN A 138 4.65 -45.86 -31.75
CA GLN A 138 4.84 -47.25 -31.34
C GLN A 138 4.24 -48.24 -32.35
N ALA A 139 3.07 -47.94 -32.92
CA ALA A 139 2.44 -48.77 -33.95
C ALA A 139 3.25 -48.76 -35.25
N CYS A 140 3.76 -47.62 -35.67
CA CYS A 140 4.65 -47.48 -36.83
C CYS A 140 5.93 -48.30 -36.64
N ALA A 141 6.61 -48.18 -35.50
CA ALA A 141 7.83 -48.95 -35.21
C ALA A 141 7.57 -50.48 -35.27
N LYS A 142 6.46 -50.95 -34.72
CA LYS A 142 6.05 -52.37 -34.81
C LYS A 142 5.77 -52.82 -36.25
N LEU A 143 5.14 -51.95 -37.06
CA LEU A 143 4.88 -52.24 -38.48
C LEU A 143 6.17 -52.27 -39.29
N GLU A 144 7.10 -51.34 -39.04
CA GLU A 144 8.41 -51.29 -39.67
C GLU A 144 9.22 -52.56 -39.35
N GLU A 145 9.21 -53.02 -38.09
CA GLU A 145 9.86 -54.27 -37.69
C GLU A 145 9.29 -55.48 -38.45
N ARG A 146 7.95 -55.59 -38.54
CA ARG A 146 7.30 -56.67 -39.31
C ARG A 146 7.62 -56.61 -40.80
N LEU A 147 7.65 -55.40 -41.38
CA LEU A 147 8.03 -55.21 -42.79
C LEU A 147 9.49 -55.60 -43.03
N TYR A 148 10.39 -55.28 -42.09
CA TYR A 148 11.79 -55.70 -42.15
C TYR A 148 11.93 -57.22 -42.10
N GLN A 149 11.24 -57.88 -41.16
CA GLN A 149 11.20 -59.34 -41.06
C GLN A 149 10.68 -59.99 -42.36
N LYS A 150 9.58 -59.48 -42.92
CA LYS A 150 9.03 -59.98 -44.18
C LYS A 150 9.97 -59.77 -45.37
N LYS A 151 10.67 -58.64 -45.45
CA LYS A 151 11.70 -58.41 -46.48
C LYS A 151 12.86 -59.38 -46.35
N MET A 152 13.31 -59.67 -45.13
CA MET A 152 14.34 -60.68 -44.86
C MET A 152 13.89 -62.08 -45.29
N GLU A 153 12.66 -62.47 -44.95
CA GLU A 153 12.06 -63.75 -45.41
C GLU A 153 11.97 -63.83 -46.93
N LEU A 154 11.51 -62.76 -47.60
CA LEU A 154 11.40 -62.71 -49.07
C LEU A 154 12.77 -62.83 -49.75
N ASN A 155 13.79 -62.13 -49.23
CA ASN A 155 15.16 -62.23 -49.74
C ASN A 155 15.77 -63.62 -49.49
N ALA A 156 15.37 -64.31 -48.42
CA ALA A 156 15.78 -65.70 -48.16
C ALA A 156 15.03 -66.72 -49.05
N LEU A 157 13.82 -66.39 -49.51
CA LEU A 157 12.99 -67.19 -50.40
C LEU A 157 13.25 -66.93 -51.89
N GLN A 158 13.91 -65.83 -52.26
CA GLN A 158 14.42 -65.63 -53.61
C GLN A 158 15.56 -66.62 -53.86
N PRO A 159 15.37 -67.64 -54.72
CA PRO A 159 16.47 -68.49 -55.08
C PRO A 159 17.40 -67.72 -56.03
N ALA A 160 18.70 -68.01 -55.95
CA ALA A 160 19.72 -67.56 -56.90
C ALA A 160 19.42 -67.95 -58.38
N SER A 161 18.30 -68.63 -58.66
CA SER A 161 17.81 -68.96 -59.99
C SER A 161 17.12 -67.82 -60.73
N SER A 162 16.61 -66.79 -60.05
CA SER A 162 15.96 -65.63 -60.71
C SER A 162 16.96 -64.62 -61.29
N LEU A 163 18.22 -64.65 -60.87
CA LEU A 163 19.32 -63.91 -61.51
C LEU A 163 19.87 -64.64 -62.75
N ARG A 164 19.70 -65.97 -62.86
CA ARG A 164 20.12 -66.73 -64.05
C ARG A 164 19.14 -66.66 -65.21
N ALA A 165 17.84 -66.57 -64.95
CA ALA A 165 16.83 -66.46 -66.00
C ALA A 165 16.95 -65.16 -66.82
N ASN A 166 17.35 -64.04 -66.19
CA ASN A 166 17.55 -62.76 -66.87
C ASN A 166 18.88 -62.63 -67.64
N GLU A 167 19.82 -63.58 -67.47
CA GLU A 167 21.06 -63.65 -68.27
C GLU A 167 20.93 -64.61 -69.47
N GLU A 168 20.07 -65.62 -69.41
CA GLU A 168 19.81 -66.53 -70.55
C GLU A 168 18.89 -65.88 -71.60
N GLU A 169 17.93 -65.04 -71.22
CA GLU A 169 17.06 -64.32 -72.17
C GLU A 169 17.76 -63.17 -72.93
N ARG A 170 19.02 -62.84 -72.56
CA ARG A 170 19.81 -61.75 -73.16
C ARG A 170 20.94 -62.23 -74.07
N LYS A 171 21.04 -63.54 -74.33
CA LYS A 171 22.06 -64.16 -75.20
C LYS A 171 21.53 -64.65 -76.55
N ASP A 172 20.21 -64.65 -76.75
CA ASP A 172 19.55 -65.18 -77.96
C ASP A 172 18.97 -64.07 -78.90
N ASP A 173 19.33 -62.80 -78.70
CA ASP A 173 19.08 -61.68 -79.64
C ASP A 173 20.40 -61.01 -80.08
#